data_AF-A0A5C6ZRW6-F1
#
_entry.id   AF-A0A5C6ZRW6-F1
#
_cell.length_a   1.000
_cell.length_b   1.000
_cell.length_c   1.000
_cell.angle_alpha   90.00
_cell.angle_beta   90.00
_cell.angle_gamma   90.00
#
_symmetry.space_group_name_H-M   'P 1'
#
loop_
_entity.id
_entity.type
_entity.pdbx_description
1 polymer ?
#
loop_
_entity_poly.entity_id
_entity_poly.type
_entity_poly.pdbx_seq_one_letter_code
_entity_poly.pdbx_strand_id
1 'polypeptide(L)'
;MTTSLNPFDPDIESVARAFAERAAAAPDEALSRWRADTVSLSPVQRATGARLAASQLNWQAKAALGGSSPGSALLADWESDRLRAPYVPQLPLLTTRQTYAYCAGIVLQRGTPGAINALKQGRMILLGLRRETSTLANRGRGVYDDHIVVLNGGDGLRTARVFPACTEPGAQYSQRAAPKGTGRVDARYNDVIYKHAEGFDMNGDGIKEVGRLRAGTYFFGEKPKGHLKARAFQATRTQTAERDTDGDGRFNALDPSRIDPTTVGTTMYIHRGGTQASGNTWSAGCQTIPNDVYPRFLASMGQMSSFHYVLVDGY
;
A
#
# COMPACT_ATOMS: atom_id res chain seq x y z
N MET A 1 -14.93 34.91 -2.66
CA MET A 1 -16.06 33.96 -2.78
C MET A 1 -15.74 32.76 -1.92
N THR A 2 -16.43 32.62 -0.79
CA THR A 2 -16.35 31.46 0.10
C THR A 2 -17.07 30.30 -0.57
N THR A 3 -16.33 29.40 -1.21
CA THR A 3 -16.86 28.08 -1.59
C THR A 3 -17.20 27.36 -0.30
N SER A 4 -18.49 27.33 0.06
CA SER A 4 -18.99 26.48 1.13
C SER A 4 -18.60 25.05 0.75
N LEU A 5 -17.63 24.48 1.47
CA LEU A 5 -17.25 23.08 1.33
C LEU A 5 -18.52 22.27 1.61
N ASN A 6 -18.93 21.44 0.65
CA ASN A 6 -19.95 20.44 0.91
C ASN A 6 -19.48 19.62 2.13
N PRO A 7 -20.21 19.60 3.26
CA PRO A 7 -19.73 18.94 4.48
C PRO A 7 -19.51 17.44 4.29
N PHE A 8 -20.13 16.84 3.27
CA PHE A 8 -19.96 15.43 2.91
C PHE A 8 -18.83 15.19 1.90
N ASP A 9 -18.47 16.19 1.09
CA ASP A 9 -17.38 16.10 0.10
C ASP A 9 -16.54 17.38 0.05
N PRO A 10 -15.77 17.68 1.11
CA PRO A 10 -14.89 18.84 1.11
C PRO A 10 -13.84 18.70 0.02
N ASP A 11 -13.57 19.80 -0.68
CA ASP A 11 -12.49 19.90 -1.66
C ASP A 11 -11.13 20.00 -0.96
N ILE A 12 -10.68 18.86 -0.41
CA ILE A 12 -9.43 18.75 0.37
C ILE A 12 -8.22 19.16 -0.48
N GLU A 13 -8.26 18.89 -1.79
CA GLU A 13 -7.18 19.28 -2.69
C GLU A 13 -7.08 20.80 -2.84
N SER A 14 -8.22 21.49 -2.98
CA SER A 14 -8.25 22.94 -3.04
C SER A 14 -7.79 23.56 -1.72
N VAL A 15 -8.20 23.01 -0.58
CA VAL A 15 -7.72 23.43 0.76
C VAL A 15 -6.19 23.28 0.86
N ALA A 16 -5.65 22.13 0.45
CA ALA A 16 -4.21 21.86 0.47
C ALA A 16 -3.41 22.81 -0.44
N ARG A 17 -3.91 23.06 -1.66
CA ARG A 17 -3.30 24.00 -2.60
C ARG A 17 -3.34 25.43 -2.08
N ALA A 18 -4.48 25.87 -1.58
CA ALA A 18 -4.67 27.21 -1.01
C ALA A 18 -3.72 27.48 0.17
N PHE A 19 -3.44 26.47 1.00
CA PHE A 19 -2.42 26.57 2.04
C PHE A 19 -1.01 26.72 1.45
N ALA A 20 -0.63 25.82 0.52
CA ALA A 20 0.71 25.80 -0.05
C ALA A 20 1.06 27.08 -0.81
N GLU A 21 0.11 27.65 -1.56
CA GLU A 21 0.27 28.91 -2.30
C GLU A 21 0.53 30.13 -1.39
N ARG A 22 -0.02 30.12 -0.16
CA ARG A 22 0.13 31.22 0.80
C ARG A 22 1.35 31.07 1.72
N ALA A 23 1.77 29.84 1.99
CA ALA A 23 2.72 29.52 3.04
C ALA A 23 4.07 30.27 2.95
N ALA A 24 4.53 30.63 1.74
CA ALA A 24 5.77 31.40 1.58
C ALA A 24 5.58 32.91 1.80
N ALA A 25 4.47 33.49 1.35
CA ALA A 25 4.24 34.93 1.36
C ALA A 25 3.56 35.43 2.65
N ALA A 26 2.69 34.61 3.24
CA ALA A 26 1.90 34.96 4.42
C ALA A 26 1.71 33.71 5.32
N PRO A 27 2.76 33.22 6.00
CA PRO A 27 2.72 31.98 6.77
C PRO A 27 1.68 31.99 7.90
N ASP A 28 1.51 33.11 8.62
CA ASP A 28 0.54 33.21 9.71
C ASP A 28 -0.91 33.17 9.21
N GLU A 29 -1.20 33.85 8.08
CA GLU A 29 -2.50 33.76 7.42
C GLU A 29 -2.76 32.34 6.93
N ALA A 30 -1.76 31.70 6.32
CA ALA A 30 -1.85 30.31 5.85
C ALA A 30 -2.19 29.35 7.01
N LEU A 31 -1.52 29.49 8.17
CA LEU A 31 -1.77 28.69 9.35
C LEU A 31 -3.16 28.93 9.95
N SER A 32 -3.59 30.19 10.04
CA SER A 32 -4.92 30.53 10.55
C SER A 32 -6.02 29.94 9.66
N ARG A 33 -5.90 30.09 8.34
CA ARG A 33 -6.84 29.51 7.37
C ARG A 33 -6.82 27.99 7.40
N TRP A 34 -5.64 27.37 7.43
CA TRP A 34 -5.51 25.92 7.53
C TRP A 34 -6.30 25.36 8.70
N ARG A 35 -6.16 25.97 9.89
CA ARG A 35 -6.91 25.55 11.08
C ARG A 35 -8.41 25.70 10.89
N ALA A 36 -8.86 26.84 10.36
CA ALA A 36 -10.27 27.09 10.10
C ALA A 36 -10.86 26.10 9.08
N ASP A 37 -10.14 25.83 7.99
CA ASP A 37 -10.59 24.98 6.88
C ASP A 37 -10.53 23.48 7.24
N THR A 38 -9.73 23.09 8.24
CA THR A 38 -9.53 21.68 8.61
C THR A 38 -10.22 21.26 9.90
N VAL A 39 -10.73 22.19 10.71
CA VAL A 39 -11.33 21.88 12.04
C VAL A 39 -12.52 20.91 11.96
N SER A 40 -13.35 21.03 10.91
CA SER A 40 -14.54 20.20 10.71
C SER A 40 -14.27 18.90 9.95
N LEU A 41 -13.08 18.73 9.39
CA LEU A 41 -12.71 17.55 8.61
C LEU A 41 -12.55 16.31 9.51
N SER A 42 -12.87 15.12 9.00
CA SER A 42 -12.57 13.88 9.71
C SER A 42 -11.06 13.65 9.82
N PRO A 43 -10.58 12.76 10.73
CA PRO A 43 -9.15 12.44 10.82
C PRO A 43 -8.53 11.99 9.49
N VAL A 44 -9.25 11.19 8.70
CA VAL A 44 -8.81 10.72 7.37
C VAL A 44 -8.69 11.89 6.39
N GLN A 45 -9.65 12.80 6.40
CA GLN A 45 -9.65 13.97 5.53
C GLN A 45 -8.54 14.96 5.91
N ARG A 46 -8.30 15.20 7.21
CA ARG A 46 -7.17 16.02 7.69
C ARG A 46 -5.82 15.44 7.29
N ALA A 47 -5.60 14.14 7.51
CA ALA A 47 -4.36 13.48 7.11
C ALA A 47 -4.16 13.53 5.58
N THR A 48 -5.23 13.36 4.81
CA THR A 48 -5.21 13.53 3.35
C THR A 48 -4.78 14.94 2.96
N GLY A 49 -5.40 15.96 3.54
CA GLY A 49 -5.06 17.36 3.31
C GLY A 49 -3.60 17.65 3.65
N ALA A 50 -3.13 17.20 4.81
CA ALA A 50 -1.76 17.40 5.26
C ALA A 50 -0.74 16.82 4.27
N ARG A 51 -0.96 15.58 3.79
CA ARG A 51 -0.10 14.93 2.79
C ARG A 51 -0.08 15.70 1.46
N LEU A 52 -1.26 16.13 1.00
CA LEU A 52 -1.38 16.91 -0.24
C LEU A 52 -0.69 18.28 -0.11
N ALA A 53 -0.88 18.98 1.01
CA ALA A 53 -0.28 20.28 1.27
C ALA A 53 1.24 20.18 1.39
N ALA A 54 1.74 19.23 2.20
CA ALA A 54 3.17 18.97 2.36
C ALA A 54 3.88 18.68 1.02
N SER A 55 3.22 17.98 0.10
CA SER A 55 3.76 17.65 -1.23
C SER A 55 3.91 18.86 -2.17
N GLN A 56 3.25 19.98 -1.84
CA GLN A 56 3.22 21.21 -2.62
C GLN A 56 4.10 22.31 -2.02
N LEU A 57 4.52 22.18 -0.75
CA LEU A 57 5.42 23.16 -0.12
C LEU A 57 6.82 23.10 -0.74
N ASN A 58 7.26 24.24 -1.28
CA ASN A 58 8.65 24.46 -1.67
C ASN A 58 9.52 24.79 -0.43
N TRP A 59 10.83 24.93 -0.63
CA TRP A 59 11.76 25.20 0.46
C TRP A 59 11.52 26.57 1.13
N GLN A 60 11.10 27.59 0.37
CA GLN A 60 10.80 28.93 0.91
C GLN A 60 9.60 28.88 1.85
N ALA A 61 8.53 28.17 1.45
CA ALA A 61 7.33 27.98 2.25
C ALA A 61 7.65 27.21 3.53
N LYS A 62 8.48 26.15 3.46
CA LYS A 62 8.92 25.42 4.65
C LYS A 62 9.75 26.30 5.60
N ALA A 63 10.66 27.11 5.08
CA ALA A 63 11.46 28.03 5.88
C ALA A 63 10.59 29.12 6.54
N ALA A 64 9.65 29.71 5.80
CA ALA A 64 8.72 30.71 6.31
C ALA A 64 7.83 30.15 7.44
N LEU A 65 7.25 28.96 7.25
CA LEU A 65 6.48 28.26 8.28
C LEU A 65 7.36 27.88 9.50
N GLY A 66 8.61 27.46 9.27
CA GLY A 66 9.55 27.14 10.34
C GLY A 66 9.98 28.34 11.18
N GLY A 67 9.78 29.56 10.68
CA GLY A 67 10.10 30.81 11.39
C GLY A 67 9.22 31.10 12.61
N SER A 68 8.10 30.36 12.79
CA SER A 68 7.22 30.50 13.95
C SER A 68 7.03 29.18 14.69
N SER A 69 6.81 29.24 16.01
CA SER A 69 6.52 28.05 16.82
C SER A 69 5.29 27.27 16.31
N PRO A 70 4.17 27.92 15.96
CA PRO A 70 3.00 27.22 15.42
C PRO A 70 3.25 26.53 14.07
N GLY A 71 4.03 27.14 13.17
CA GLY A 71 4.34 26.54 11.88
C GLY A 71 5.34 25.39 12.01
N SER A 72 6.37 25.54 12.84
CA SER A 72 7.29 24.45 13.19
C SER A 72 6.57 23.24 13.80
N ALA A 73 5.60 23.45 14.69
CA ALA A 73 4.79 22.38 15.26
C ALA A 73 3.94 21.64 14.19
N LEU A 74 3.35 22.38 13.24
CA LEU A 74 2.59 21.78 12.14
C LEU A 74 3.47 20.92 11.24
N LEU A 75 4.66 21.42 10.86
CA LEU A 75 5.60 20.67 10.03
C LEU A 75 6.10 19.41 10.74
N ALA A 76 6.36 19.49 12.05
CA ALA A 76 6.76 18.34 12.85
C ALA A 76 5.64 17.28 12.96
N ASP A 77 4.38 17.69 13.10
CA ASP A 77 3.24 16.77 13.10
C ASP A 77 3.09 16.05 11.75
N TRP A 78 3.24 16.77 10.64
CA TRP A 78 3.18 16.18 9.30
C TRP A 78 4.33 15.21 9.04
N GLU A 79 5.54 15.52 9.54
CA GLU A 79 6.68 14.61 9.48
C GLU A 79 6.45 13.37 10.35
N SER A 80 5.84 13.53 11.52
CA SER A 80 5.45 12.40 12.38
C SER A 80 4.39 11.50 11.73
N ASP A 81 3.38 12.05 11.05
CA ASP A 81 2.47 11.25 10.20
C ASP A 81 3.22 10.50 9.09
N ARG A 82 4.23 11.13 8.48
CA ARG A 82 5.07 10.48 7.46
C ARG A 82 5.88 9.31 8.00
N LEU A 83 6.20 9.25 9.29
CA LEU A 83 6.95 8.13 9.86
C LEU A 83 6.04 6.98 10.32
N ARG A 84 4.78 7.26 10.63
CA ARG A 84 3.80 6.24 11.10
C ARG A 84 3.21 5.43 9.94
N ALA A 85 2.76 4.21 10.18
CA ALA A 85 1.95 3.50 9.19
C ALA A 85 0.67 4.31 8.88
N PRO A 86 0.21 4.44 7.62
CA PRO A 86 -1.06 5.10 7.32
C PRO A 86 -2.26 4.22 7.76
N TYR A 87 -3.28 4.84 8.36
CA TYR A 87 -4.56 4.18 8.63
C TYR A 87 -5.21 3.69 7.34
N VAL A 88 -5.61 2.43 7.19
CA VAL A 88 -6.31 1.93 6.00
C VAL A 88 -7.82 1.95 6.28
N PRO A 89 -8.58 2.95 5.77
CA PRO A 89 -10.03 2.96 5.96
C PRO A 89 -10.69 1.81 5.19
N GLN A 90 -11.96 1.56 5.48
CA GLN A 90 -12.80 0.79 4.56
C GLN A 90 -12.94 1.58 3.25
N LEU A 91 -12.57 0.95 2.13
CA LEU A 91 -12.61 1.56 0.82
C LEU A 91 -13.69 0.94 -0.07
N PRO A 92 -14.25 1.70 -1.05
CA PRO A 92 -13.97 3.11 -1.32
C PRO A 92 -14.50 4.06 -0.24
N LEU A 93 -13.94 5.27 -0.16
CA LEU A 93 -14.52 6.36 0.63
C LEU A 93 -15.83 6.85 -0.02
N LEU A 94 -16.53 7.76 0.66
CA LEU A 94 -17.86 8.23 0.26
C LEU A 94 -17.91 8.71 -1.21
N THR A 95 -16.85 9.36 -1.68
CA THR A 95 -16.74 9.81 -3.08
C THR A 95 -15.49 9.27 -3.78
N THR A 96 -15.56 9.14 -5.11
CA THR A 96 -14.40 8.81 -5.96
C THR A 96 -13.28 9.83 -5.75
N ARG A 97 -13.64 11.11 -5.61
CA ARG A 97 -12.71 12.20 -5.36
C ARG A 97 -11.96 12.02 -4.05
N GLN A 98 -12.66 11.73 -2.95
CA GLN A 98 -12.02 11.46 -1.66
C GLN A 98 -11.13 10.24 -1.72
N THR A 99 -11.60 9.17 -2.35
CA THR A 99 -10.80 7.93 -2.52
C THR A 99 -9.52 8.23 -3.29
N TYR A 100 -9.61 8.98 -4.39
CA TYR A 100 -8.46 9.41 -5.17
C TYR A 100 -7.51 10.29 -4.35
N ALA A 101 -8.01 11.34 -3.72
CA ALA A 101 -7.21 12.28 -2.93
C ALA A 101 -6.47 11.56 -1.79
N TYR A 102 -7.16 10.67 -1.08
CA TYR A 102 -6.59 9.84 -0.02
C TYR A 102 -5.43 8.98 -0.52
N CYS A 103 -5.66 8.20 -1.57
CA CYS A 103 -4.67 7.29 -2.15
C CYS A 103 -3.51 8.05 -2.80
N ALA A 104 -3.79 9.14 -3.53
CA ALA A 104 -2.78 10.01 -4.12
C ALA A 104 -1.92 10.66 -3.04
N GLY A 105 -2.50 11.09 -1.92
CA GLY A 105 -1.77 11.61 -0.76
C GLY A 105 -0.76 10.62 -0.19
N ILE A 106 -1.12 9.33 -0.13
CA ILE A 106 -0.18 8.27 0.28
C ILE A 106 0.95 8.13 -0.72
N VAL A 107 0.66 8.08 -2.02
CA VAL A 107 1.70 7.99 -3.07
C VAL A 107 2.64 9.20 -3.01
N LEU A 108 2.11 10.40 -2.78
CA LEU A 108 2.92 11.62 -2.63
C LEU A 108 3.82 11.58 -1.39
N GLN A 109 3.39 10.92 -0.32
CA GLN A 109 4.12 10.81 0.94
C GLN A 109 5.15 9.65 0.93
N ARG A 110 4.84 8.53 0.26
CA ARG A 110 5.57 7.24 0.37
C ARG A 110 6.22 6.76 -0.92
N GLY A 111 5.79 7.30 -2.06
CA GLY A 111 6.35 6.96 -3.35
C GLY A 111 7.78 7.47 -3.51
N THR A 112 8.58 6.77 -4.31
CA THR A 112 9.85 7.33 -4.80
C THR A 112 9.60 8.56 -5.68
N PRO A 113 10.60 9.42 -5.92
CA PRO A 113 10.47 10.56 -6.83
C PRO A 113 9.90 10.19 -8.21
N GLY A 114 10.22 9.01 -8.75
CA GLY A 114 9.66 8.51 -10.01
C GLY A 114 8.15 8.28 -9.95
N ALA A 115 7.65 7.61 -8.90
CA ALA A 115 6.22 7.38 -8.71
C ALA A 115 5.46 8.68 -8.46
N ILE A 116 6.03 9.60 -7.68
CA ILE A 116 5.48 10.93 -7.42
C ILE A 116 5.34 11.72 -8.73
N ASN A 117 6.40 11.74 -9.55
CA ASN A 117 6.38 12.45 -10.83
C ASN A 117 5.36 11.84 -11.80
N ALA A 118 5.27 10.51 -11.86
CA ALA A 118 4.28 9.81 -12.67
C ALA A 118 2.85 10.18 -12.24
N LEU A 119 2.56 10.18 -10.92
CA LEU A 119 1.27 10.63 -10.40
C LEU A 119 0.95 12.09 -10.80
N LYS A 120 1.92 13.00 -10.65
CA LYS A 120 1.75 14.42 -11.02
C LYS A 120 1.51 14.63 -12.52
N GLN A 121 2.06 13.76 -13.36
CA GLN A 121 1.82 13.73 -14.81
C GLN A 121 0.49 13.06 -15.19
N GLY A 122 -0.31 12.62 -14.21
CA GLY A 122 -1.56 11.91 -14.45
C GLY A 122 -1.36 10.47 -14.93
N ARG A 123 -0.14 9.93 -14.90
CA ARG A 123 0.11 8.54 -15.26
C ARG A 123 -0.51 7.62 -14.22
N MET A 124 -0.90 6.43 -14.66
CA MET A 124 -1.48 5.43 -13.77
C MET A 124 -0.43 4.94 -12.76
N ILE A 125 -0.89 4.75 -11.52
CA ILE A 125 -0.11 4.22 -10.39
C ILE A 125 -0.93 3.12 -9.75
N LEU A 126 -0.28 2.05 -9.31
CA LEU A 126 -0.91 1.08 -8.41
C LEU A 126 -0.46 1.37 -6.99
N LEU A 127 -1.42 1.38 -6.08
CA LEU A 127 -1.20 1.52 -4.64
C LEU A 127 -1.67 0.23 -3.96
N GLY A 128 -0.78 -0.45 -3.25
CA GLY A 128 -1.10 -1.54 -2.33
C GLY A 128 -1.25 -0.98 -0.91
N LEU A 129 -2.42 -1.16 -0.32
CA LEU A 129 -2.71 -0.86 1.08
C LEU A 129 -2.79 -2.18 1.83
N ARG A 130 -1.67 -2.58 2.44
CA ARG A 130 -1.59 -3.81 3.21
C ARG A 130 -2.11 -3.58 4.63
N ARG A 131 -2.87 -4.54 5.13
CA ARG A 131 -3.17 -4.74 6.55
C ARG A 131 -2.37 -5.94 7.04
N GLU A 132 -1.78 -5.80 8.22
CA GLU A 132 -0.97 -6.89 8.77
C GLU A 132 -1.85 -8.03 9.28
N THR A 133 -1.90 -9.11 8.49
CA THR A 133 -2.68 -10.31 8.79
C THR A 133 -1.77 -11.51 8.91
N SER A 134 -2.02 -12.34 9.93
CA SER A 134 -1.19 -13.51 10.19
C SER A 134 -1.23 -14.49 9.01
N THR A 135 -0.08 -15.07 8.66
CA THR A 135 0.01 -16.12 7.62
C THR A 135 -0.83 -17.35 7.97
N LEU A 136 -1.11 -17.57 9.26
CA LEU A 136 -1.94 -18.66 9.80
C LEU A 136 -3.44 -18.40 9.63
N ALA A 137 -3.85 -17.15 9.33
CA ALA A 137 -5.24 -16.79 9.17
C ALA A 137 -5.94 -17.68 8.14
N ASN A 138 -7.23 -17.95 8.38
CA ASN A 138 -8.06 -18.74 7.48
C ASN A 138 -7.45 -20.12 7.15
N ARG A 139 -6.89 -20.78 8.17
CA ARG A 139 -6.21 -22.09 8.06
C ARG A 139 -5.03 -22.07 7.09
N GLY A 140 -4.29 -20.96 7.07
CA GLY A 140 -3.15 -20.74 6.19
C GLY A 140 -3.48 -20.45 4.72
N ARG A 141 -4.75 -20.18 4.38
CA ARG A 141 -5.16 -19.89 2.99
C ARG A 141 -5.02 -18.41 2.61
N GLY A 142 -4.65 -17.55 3.56
CA GLY A 142 -4.60 -16.10 3.42
C GLY A 142 -6.00 -15.47 3.47
N VAL A 143 -6.04 -14.13 3.42
CA VAL A 143 -7.26 -13.31 3.50
C VAL A 143 -7.18 -12.20 2.44
N TYR A 144 -8.34 -11.82 1.88
CA TYR A 144 -8.47 -10.71 0.94
C TYR A 144 -8.91 -9.41 1.65
N ASP A 145 -8.15 -8.98 2.64
CA ASP A 145 -8.40 -7.81 3.49
C ASP A 145 -7.52 -6.59 3.15
N ASP A 146 -6.58 -6.77 2.22
CA ASP A 146 -5.82 -5.68 1.62
C ASP A 146 -6.59 -5.02 0.48
N HIS A 147 -6.09 -3.87 0.03
CA HIS A 147 -6.57 -3.24 -1.19
C HIS A 147 -5.44 -3.00 -2.18
N ILE A 148 -5.67 -3.34 -3.46
CA ILE A 148 -4.90 -2.79 -4.58
C ILE A 148 -5.78 -1.74 -5.25
N VAL A 149 -5.28 -0.51 -5.33
CA VAL A 149 -5.95 0.64 -5.92
C VAL A 149 -5.27 1.02 -7.22
N VAL A 150 -6.03 1.06 -8.32
CA VAL A 150 -5.59 1.63 -9.59
C VAL A 150 -5.94 3.12 -9.59
N LEU A 151 -4.91 3.97 -9.48
CA LEU A 151 -5.01 5.41 -9.61
C LEU A 151 -4.77 5.80 -11.06
N ASN A 152 -5.67 6.58 -11.65
CA ASN A 152 -5.47 7.14 -12.99
C ASN A 152 -5.80 8.64 -12.98
N GLY A 153 -4.79 9.48 -13.24
CA GLY A 153 -4.93 10.93 -13.32
C GLY A 153 -5.11 11.47 -14.74
N GLY A 154 -5.16 10.60 -15.75
CA GLY A 154 -5.37 10.97 -17.17
C GLY A 154 -6.75 11.56 -17.44
N ASP A 155 -6.83 12.41 -18.47
CA ASP A 155 -8.04 13.08 -18.97
C ASP A 155 -8.81 13.93 -17.94
N GLY A 156 -8.14 14.34 -16.85
CA GLY A 156 -8.76 15.16 -15.80
C GLY A 156 -9.79 14.43 -14.93
N LEU A 157 -10.08 13.16 -15.21
CA LEU A 157 -11.12 12.37 -14.54
C LEU A 157 -10.70 11.82 -13.17
N ARG A 158 -9.41 11.87 -12.81
CA ARG A 158 -8.81 11.47 -11.51
C ARG A 158 -9.60 10.36 -10.80
N THR A 159 -9.39 9.14 -11.27
CA THR A 159 -10.16 7.97 -10.81
C THR A 159 -9.34 7.08 -9.89
N ALA A 160 -9.99 6.52 -8.88
CA ALA A 160 -9.46 5.47 -8.03
C ALA A 160 -10.38 4.25 -8.12
N ARG A 161 -9.86 3.12 -8.61
CA ARG A 161 -10.57 1.83 -8.64
C ARG A 161 -9.95 0.91 -7.61
N VAL A 162 -10.75 0.51 -6.63
CA VAL A 162 -10.32 -0.26 -5.47
C VAL A 162 -10.65 -1.73 -5.68
N PHE A 163 -9.69 -2.61 -5.45
CA PHE A 163 -9.86 -4.05 -5.55
C PHE A 163 -9.43 -4.72 -4.25
N PRO A 164 -10.23 -5.67 -3.71
CA PRO A 164 -9.76 -6.51 -2.62
C PRO A 164 -8.53 -7.29 -3.08
N ALA A 165 -7.56 -7.45 -2.20
CA ALA A 165 -6.30 -8.10 -2.51
C ALA A 165 -5.75 -8.84 -1.29
N CYS A 166 -4.75 -9.68 -1.53
CA CYS A 166 -3.91 -10.29 -0.53
C CYS A 166 -2.46 -10.02 -0.93
N THR A 167 -1.70 -9.44 -0.01
CA THR A 167 -0.30 -9.05 -0.18
C THR A 167 0.62 -9.83 0.75
N GLU A 168 0.03 -10.72 1.56
CA GLU A 168 0.66 -11.65 2.50
C GLU A 168 0.75 -13.07 1.92
N PRO A 169 1.74 -13.89 2.29
CA PRO A 169 1.73 -15.32 2.00
C PRO A 169 0.76 -16.07 2.93
N GLY A 170 0.13 -17.12 2.41
CA GLY A 170 -0.59 -18.09 3.23
C GLY A 170 0.34 -19.18 3.77
N ALA A 171 0.16 -19.56 5.04
CA ALA A 171 0.92 -20.64 5.68
C ALA A 171 0.75 -22.01 5.01
N GLN A 172 -0.23 -22.20 4.11
CA GLN A 172 -0.34 -23.41 3.28
C GLN A 172 0.92 -23.66 2.42
N TYR A 173 1.76 -22.63 2.25
CA TYR A 173 3.03 -22.71 1.53
C TYR A 173 4.28 -22.74 2.44
N SER A 174 4.10 -22.76 3.77
CA SER A 174 5.20 -22.80 4.72
C SER A 174 5.68 -24.24 4.94
N GLN A 175 7.00 -24.46 4.98
CA GLN A 175 7.57 -25.76 5.36
C GLN A 175 7.20 -26.13 6.80
N ARG A 176 6.91 -25.15 7.67
CA ARG A 176 6.44 -25.37 9.05
C ARG A 176 5.09 -26.12 9.08
N ALA A 177 4.26 -25.97 8.04
CA ALA A 177 3.02 -26.72 7.86
C ALA A 177 3.19 -28.11 7.22
N ALA A 178 4.41 -28.49 6.82
CA ALA A 178 4.64 -29.81 6.23
C ALA A 178 4.31 -30.92 7.25
N PRO A 179 3.76 -32.07 6.83
CA PRO A 179 3.51 -33.21 7.73
C PRO A 179 4.79 -33.72 8.41
N LYS A 180 4.72 -34.00 9.72
CA LYS A 180 5.79 -34.64 10.50
C LYS A 180 5.17 -35.59 11.52
N GLY A 181 5.29 -36.90 11.27
CA GLY A 181 4.59 -37.91 12.08
C GLY A 181 3.07 -37.70 12.03
N THR A 182 2.43 -37.61 13.20
CA THR A 182 1.00 -37.34 13.33
C THR A 182 0.63 -35.85 13.33
N GLY A 183 1.63 -34.96 13.28
CA GLY A 183 1.44 -33.51 13.33
C GLY A 183 2.13 -32.78 12.18
N ARG A 184 2.56 -31.56 12.45
CA ARG A 184 3.32 -30.71 11.52
C ARG A 184 4.76 -30.53 11.98
N VAL A 185 5.61 -30.01 11.09
CA VAL A 185 6.98 -29.59 11.45
C VAL A 185 6.95 -28.64 12.65
N ASP A 186 5.95 -27.74 12.69
CA ASP A 186 5.67 -26.84 13.80
C ASP A 186 4.22 -26.98 14.27
N ALA A 187 4.01 -27.25 15.57
CA ALA A 187 2.69 -27.48 16.14
C ALA A 187 1.72 -26.28 16.00
N ARG A 188 2.24 -25.05 15.86
CA ARG A 188 1.42 -23.84 15.59
C ARG A 188 0.64 -23.95 14.28
N TYR A 189 1.10 -24.81 13.36
CA TYR A 189 0.54 -24.98 12.02
C TYR A 189 -0.43 -26.16 11.91
N ASN A 190 -0.83 -26.79 13.03
CA ASN A 190 -1.70 -27.98 13.01
C ASN A 190 -3.01 -27.77 12.24
N ASP A 191 -3.59 -26.58 12.29
CA ASP A 191 -4.83 -26.22 11.59
C ASP A 191 -4.64 -25.82 10.13
N VAL A 192 -3.40 -25.76 9.64
CA VAL A 192 -3.07 -25.32 8.28
C VAL A 192 -3.29 -26.45 7.27
N ILE A 193 -3.95 -26.12 6.17
CA ILE A 193 -4.13 -27.03 5.03
C ILE A 193 -2.90 -26.89 4.11
N TYR A 194 -1.84 -27.65 4.41
CA TYR A 194 -0.59 -27.64 3.65
C TYR A 194 -0.78 -28.03 2.17
N LYS A 195 -0.10 -27.32 1.27
CA LYS A 195 0.00 -27.66 -0.15
C LYS A 195 1.38 -28.17 -0.51
N HIS A 196 2.38 -27.29 -0.43
CA HIS A 196 3.79 -27.56 -0.70
C HIS A 196 4.63 -26.42 -0.14
N ALA A 197 5.90 -26.68 0.17
CA ALA A 197 6.78 -25.66 0.70
C ALA A 197 7.31 -24.74 -0.42
N GLU A 198 7.16 -23.44 -0.21
CA GLU A 198 7.78 -22.36 -1.00
C GLU A 198 8.77 -21.60 -0.09
N GLY A 199 9.64 -20.79 -0.70
CA GLY A 199 10.57 -19.93 0.03
C GLY A 199 11.99 -20.49 0.17
N PHE A 200 12.74 -19.90 1.10
CA PHE A 200 14.17 -20.13 1.29
C PHE A 200 14.47 -20.22 2.77
N ASP A 201 15.43 -21.07 3.14
CA ASP A 201 15.98 -21.13 4.51
C ASP A 201 16.97 -19.98 4.70
N MET A 202 16.50 -18.94 5.39
CA MET A 202 17.18 -17.66 5.55
C MET A 202 18.05 -17.60 6.80
N ASN A 203 17.74 -18.39 7.82
CA ASN A 203 18.44 -18.39 9.10
C ASN A 203 19.33 -19.65 9.30
N GLY A 204 19.29 -20.62 8.37
CA GLY A 204 20.10 -21.83 8.39
C GLY A 204 19.58 -22.92 9.32
N ASP A 205 18.30 -22.87 9.73
CA ASP A 205 17.69 -23.85 10.64
C ASP A 205 17.15 -25.11 9.93
N GLY A 206 17.24 -25.16 8.59
CA GLY A 206 16.75 -26.26 7.75
C GLY A 206 15.27 -26.15 7.37
N ILE A 207 14.60 -25.05 7.71
CA ILE A 207 13.21 -24.75 7.39
C ILE A 207 13.16 -23.60 6.39
N LYS A 208 12.37 -23.75 5.31
CA LYS A 208 12.15 -22.66 4.36
C LYS A 208 11.12 -21.66 4.90
N GLU A 209 11.50 -20.39 4.91
CA GLU A 209 10.62 -19.27 5.24
C GLU A 209 9.81 -18.78 4.04
N VAL A 210 8.49 -18.73 4.24
CA VAL A 210 7.63 -17.90 3.39
C VAL A 210 8.02 -16.43 3.56
N GLY A 211 7.79 -15.65 2.50
CA GLY A 211 8.10 -14.22 2.53
C GLY A 211 6.98 -13.39 1.96
N ARG A 212 6.86 -12.15 2.45
CA ARG A 212 6.01 -11.12 1.86
C ARG A 212 6.86 -10.05 1.19
N LEU A 213 6.32 -9.39 0.16
CA LEU A 213 6.99 -8.26 -0.46
C LEU A 213 7.12 -7.13 0.57
N ARG A 214 8.32 -6.59 0.79
CA ARG A 214 8.51 -5.48 1.72
C ARG A 214 7.78 -4.23 1.22
N ALA A 215 7.17 -3.44 2.10
CA ALA A 215 6.63 -2.14 1.71
C ALA A 215 7.70 -1.26 1.04
N GLY A 216 7.29 -0.51 0.02
CA GLY A 216 8.21 0.25 -0.82
C GLY A 216 7.62 0.58 -2.19
N THR A 217 8.43 1.22 -3.04
CA THR A 217 8.05 1.49 -4.43
C THR A 217 8.79 0.57 -5.38
N TYR A 218 8.04 -0.07 -6.25
CA TYR A 218 8.52 -0.99 -7.28
C TYR A 218 8.10 -0.51 -8.66
N PHE A 219 8.82 -0.93 -9.69
CA PHE A 219 8.40 -0.74 -11.07
C PHE A 219 8.07 -2.10 -11.67
N PHE A 220 6.81 -2.29 -12.03
CA PHE A 220 6.29 -3.53 -12.58
C PHE A 220 6.13 -3.41 -14.10
N GLY A 221 6.39 -4.53 -14.78
CA GLY A 221 6.11 -4.73 -16.18
C GLY A 221 5.22 -5.95 -16.38
N GLU A 222 4.57 -6.03 -17.52
CA GLU A 222 3.77 -7.19 -17.91
C GLU A 222 4.67 -8.43 -17.99
N LYS A 223 4.23 -9.49 -17.30
CA LYS A 223 4.98 -10.74 -17.23
C LYS A 223 4.81 -11.51 -18.55
N PRO A 224 5.90 -11.86 -19.25
CA PRO A 224 5.81 -12.70 -20.44
C PRO A 224 5.08 -14.02 -20.16
N LYS A 225 4.17 -14.39 -21.07
CA LYS A 225 3.28 -15.58 -20.97
C LYS A 225 2.30 -15.55 -19.78
N GLY A 226 2.21 -14.42 -19.06
CA GLY A 226 1.35 -14.27 -17.90
C GLY A 226 1.73 -15.18 -16.73
N HIS A 227 0.76 -15.38 -15.83
CA HIS A 227 0.84 -16.32 -14.71
C HIS A 227 -0.53 -16.93 -14.45
N LEU A 228 -0.59 -18.21 -14.08
CA LEU A 228 -1.83 -18.96 -13.92
C LEU A 228 -2.79 -18.79 -15.11
N LYS A 229 -2.30 -18.86 -16.36
CA LYS A 229 -3.11 -18.69 -17.60
C LYS A 229 -3.85 -17.34 -17.70
N ALA A 230 -3.38 -16.30 -17.00
CA ALA A 230 -3.94 -14.95 -17.08
C ALA A 230 -2.81 -13.91 -17.18
N ARG A 231 -3.15 -12.72 -17.67
CA ARG A 231 -2.26 -11.57 -17.65
C ARG A 231 -1.80 -11.29 -16.22
N ALA A 232 -0.52 -11.03 -16.03
CA ALA A 232 0.10 -10.81 -14.72
C ALA A 232 1.25 -9.83 -14.86
N PHE A 233 1.75 -9.32 -13.74
CA PHE A 233 2.83 -8.33 -13.72
C PHE A 233 3.96 -8.80 -12.81
N GLN A 234 5.20 -8.53 -13.23
CA GLN A 234 6.39 -8.81 -12.44
C GLN A 234 7.21 -7.55 -12.22
N ALA A 235 7.97 -7.51 -11.13
CA ALA A 235 8.95 -6.46 -10.94
C ALA A 235 10.02 -6.51 -12.04
N THR A 236 10.48 -5.34 -12.46
CA THR A 236 11.57 -5.19 -13.45
C THR A 236 12.96 -5.28 -12.83
N ARG A 237 13.03 -5.27 -11.50
CA ARG A 237 14.25 -5.35 -10.70
C ARG A 237 14.02 -6.26 -9.51
N THR A 238 15.11 -6.79 -8.95
CA THR A 238 15.10 -7.58 -7.72
C THR A 238 14.31 -6.88 -6.63
N GLN A 239 13.41 -7.63 -6.02
CA GLN A 239 12.54 -7.21 -4.92
C GLN A 239 13.25 -7.46 -3.58
N THR A 240 12.70 -6.88 -2.52
CA THR A 240 13.09 -7.20 -1.14
C THR A 240 11.90 -7.86 -0.46
N ALA A 241 12.13 -8.98 0.20
CA ALA A 241 11.12 -9.67 0.98
C ALA A 241 11.40 -9.52 2.49
N GLU A 242 10.32 -9.58 3.26
CA GLU A 242 10.38 -9.86 4.70
C GLU A 242 10.04 -11.35 4.90
N ARG A 243 10.70 -11.99 5.86
CA ARG A 243 10.67 -13.43 6.10
C ARG A 243 10.26 -13.70 7.55
N ASP A 244 9.32 -14.63 7.72
CA ASP A 244 8.80 -15.10 9.02
C ASP A 244 9.74 -16.20 9.53
N THR A 245 10.88 -15.77 10.05
CA THR A 245 12.02 -16.61 10.44
C THR A 245 11.84 -17.27 11.80
N ASP A 246 11.02 -16.70 12.68
CA ASP A 246 10.64 -17.36 13.93
C ASP A 246 9.38 -18.24 13.79
N GLY A 247 8.67 -18.11 12.66
CA GLY A 247 7.52 -18.93 12.29
C GLY A 247 6.24 -18.60 13.04
N ASP A 248 6.14 -17.46 13.74
CA ASP A 248 4.95 -17.06 14.49
C ASP A 248 3.76 -16.63 13.61
N GLY A 249 3.99 -16.57 12.30
CA GLY A 249 3.00 -16.19 11.32
C GLY A 249 2.83 -14.69 11.18
N ARG A 250 3.75 -13.88 11.70
CA ARG A 250 3.85 -12.43 11.53
C ARG A 250 5.19 -12.08 10.90
N PHE A 251 5.35 -10.83 10.50
CA PHE A 251 6.57 -10.32 9.89
C PHE A 251 6.94 -9.05 10.63
N ASN A 252 7.74 -9.19 11.67
CA ASN A 252 7.99 -8.10 12.59
C ASN A 252 9.48 -7.98 12.93
N ALA A 253 9.86 -7.01 13.76
CA ALA A 253 11.27 -6.75 14.04
C ALA A 253 11.95 -7.83 14.91
N LEU A 254 11.17 -8.74 15.50
CA LEU A 254 11.69 -9.86 16.31
C LEU A 254 12.22 -11.00 15.45
N ASP A 255 11.85 -11.07 14.17
CA ASP A 255 12.37 -12.03 13.21
C ASP A 255 13.90 -11.84 12.98
N PRO A 256 14.75 -12.83 13.34
CA PRO A 256 16.18 -12.77 13.06
C PRO A 256 16.47 -12.88 11.56
N SER A 257 17.33 -12.00 11.02
CA SER A 257 17.70 -12.03 9.59
C SER A 257 16.51 -11.93 8.62
N ARG A 258 15.41 -11.28 9.06
CA ARG A 258 14.12 -11.22 8.34
C ARG A 258 14.14 -10.58 6.95
N ILE A 259 15.15 -9.77 6.65
CA ILE A 259 15.19 -9.02 5.39
C ILE A 259 15.96 -9.85 4.36
N ASP A 260 15.25 -10.29 3.32
CA ASP A 260 15.82 -10.92 2.14
C ASP A 260 15.93 -9.89 1.01
N PRO A 261 17.13 -9.32 0.77
CA PRO A 261 17.31 -8.28 -0.24
C PRO A 261 17.48 -8.82 -1.67
N THR A 262 17.69 -10.13 -1.86
CA THR A 262 18.19 -10.66 -3.14
C THR A 262 17.54 -11.96 -3.59
N THR A 263 17.30 -12.90 -2.68
CA THR A 263 16.97 -14.28 -3.00
C THR A 263 15.56 -14.41 -3.58
N VAL A 264 14.64 -13.53 -3.16
CA VAL A 264 13.31 -13.39 -3.75
C VAL A 264 13.33 -13.05 -5.25
N GLY A 265 14.40 -12.44 -5.77
CA GLY A 265 14.49 -12.07 -7.20
C GLY A 265 13.31 -11.19 -7.63
N THR A 266 12.65 -11.54 -8.73
CA THR A 266 11.47 -10.83 -9.25
C THR A 266 10.19 -11.66 -9.18
N THR A 267 10.11 -12.58 -8.20
CA THR A 267 9.12 -13.68 -8.20
C THR A 267 7.79 -13.34 -7.51
N MET A 268 7.69 -12.21 -6.80
CA MET A 268 6.45 -11.76 -6.16
C MET A 268 5.62 -10.95 -7.15
N TYR A 269 4.82 -11.66 -7.95
CA TYR A 269 4.01 -11.11 -9.03
C TYR A 269 2.72 -10.43 -8.54
N ILE A 270 2.12 -9.58 -9.37
CA ILE A 270 0.71 -9.18 -9.24
C ILE A 270 -0.11 -10.06 -10.18
N HIS A 271 -1.04 -10.86 -9.64
CA HIS A 271 -1.85 -11.79 -10.43
C HIS A 271 -3.19 -12.16 -9.80
N ARG A 272 -3.98 -13.00 -10.48
CA ARG A 272 -5.20 -13.57 -9.91
C ARG A 272 -4.92 -14.58 -8.80
N GLY A 273 -5.65 -14.52 -7.70
CA GLY A 273 -5.70 -15.58 -6.69
C GLY A 273 -6.88 -16.54 -6.92
N GLY A 274 -7.35 -17.21 -5.86
CA GLY A 274 -8.64 -17.93 -5.89
C GLY A 274 -9.84 -16.99 -5.88
N THR A 275 -11.06 -17.53 -5.92
CA THR A 275 -12.28 -16.71 -5.84
C THR A 275 -12.56 -16.26 -4.41
N GLN A 276 -13.32 -15.18 -4.23
CA GLN A 276 -13.77 -14.76 -2.90
C GLN A 276 -14.53 -15.88 -2.17
N ALA A 277 -15.43 -16.57 -2.88
CA ALA A 277 -16.21 -17.68 -2.34
C ALA A 277 -15.33 -18.84 -1.82
N SER A 278 -14.19 -19.11 -2.47
CA SER A 278 -13.25 -20.13 -1.99
C SER A 278 -12.49 -19.70 -0.73
N GLY A 279 -12.35 -18.38 -0.54
CA GLY A 279 -11.53 -17.76 0.49
C GLY A 279 -10.04 -18.06 0.38
N ASN A 280 -9.55 -18.74 -0.66
CA ASN A 280 -8.13 -19.08 -0.80
C ASN A 280 -7.43 -18.08 -1.73
N THR A 281 -6.42 -17.39 -1.21
CA THR A 281 -5.70 -16.33 -1.92
C THR A 281 -4.69 -16.88 -2.92
N TRP A 282 -4.25 -18.14 -2.73
CA TRP A 282 -3.12 -18.76 -3.44
C TRP A 282 -1.84 -17.93 -3.48
N SER A 283 -1.65 -17.06 -2.49
CA SER A 283 -0.45 -16.25 -2.36
C SER A 283 0.63 -17.01 -1.58
N ALA A 284 1.79 -17.20 -2.21
CA ALA A 284 3.04 -17.60 -1.55
C ALA A 284 3.98 -16.38 -1.34
N GLY A 285 3.43 -15.16 -1.32
CA GLY A 285 4.17 -13.89 -1.26
C GLY A 285 3.88 -12.94 -2.43
N CYS A 286 3.11 -13.41 -3.42
CA CYS A 286 2.59 -12.59 -4.50
C CYS A 286 1.51 -11.61 -4.02
N GLN A 287 1.17 -10.65 -4.89
CA GLN A 287 0.08 -9.71 -4.71
C GLN A 287 -1.12 -10.24 -5.48
N THR A 288 -2.09 -10.85 -4.79
CA THR A 288 -3.20 -11.54 -5.44
C THR A 288 -4.51 -10.77 -5.33
N ILE A 289 -5.27 -10.75 -6.42
CA ILE A 289 -6.63 -10.19 -6.49
C ILE A 289 -7.60 -11.35 -6.78
N PRO A 290 -8.79 -11.42 -6.16
CA PRO A 290 -9.71 -12.53 -6.38
C PRO A 290 -10.04 -12.76 -7.86
N ASN A 291 -10.06 -14.02 -8.30
CA ASN A 291 -10.24 -14.36 -9.72
C ASN A 291 -11.56 -13.84 -10.32
N ASP A 292 -12.63 -13.81 -9.51
CA ASP A 292 -13.95 -13.28 -9.88
C ASP A 292 -14.00 -11.74 -9.98
N VAL A 293 -12.97 -11.06 -9.49
CA VAL A 293 -12.80 -9.60 -9.60
C VAL A 293 -11.69 -9.24 -10.58
N TYR A 294 -10.74 -10.14 -10.82
CA TYR A 294 -9.55 -9.90 -11.63
C TYR A 294 -9.80 -9.34 -13.05
N PRO A 295 -10.84 -9.77 -13.81
CA PRO A 295 -11.16 -9.15 -15.08
C PRO A 295 -11.46 -7.65 -14.99
N ARG A 296 -12.12 -7.19 -13.91
CA ARG A 296 -12.41 -5.77 -13.67
C ARG A 296 -11.14 -4.98 -13.30
N PHE A 297 -10.22 -5.63 -12.60
CA PHE A 297 -8.88 -5.07 -12.36
C PHE A 297 -8.14 -4.87 -13.67
N LEU A 298 -8.03 -5.90 -14.52
CA LEU A 298 -7.38 -5.79 -15.83
C LEU A 298 -8.05 -4.76 -16.74
N ALA A 299 -9.39 -4.65 -16.71
CA ALA A 299 -10.11 -3.61 -17.45
C ALA A 299 -9.73 -2.19 -16.98
N SER A 300 -9.50 -1.99 -15.67
CA SER A 300 -9.05 -0.71 -15.12
C SER A 300 -7.59 -0.39 -15.48
N MET A 301 -6.77 -1.42 -15.70
CA MET A 301 -5.40 -1.28 -16.23
C MET A 301 -5.38 -0.93 -17.72
N GLY A 302 -6.41 -1.32 -18.47
CA GLY A 302 -6.43 -1.22 -19.93
C GLY A 302 -5.22 -1.91 -20.57
N GLN A 303 -4.64 -1.26 -21.58
CA GLN A 303 -3.44 -1.75 -22.30
C GLN A 303 -2.12 -1.44 -21.58
N MET A 304 -2.16 -0.88 -20.37
CA MET A 304 -0.94 -0.47 -19.69
C MET A 304 -0.09 -1.67 -19.29
N SER A 305 1.12 -1.75 -19.83
CA SER A 305 2.06 -2.86 -19.63
C SER A 305 3.16 -2.58 -18.62
N SER A 306 3.27 -1.35 -18.09
CA SER A 306 4.21 -1.01 -17.02
C SER A 306 3.75 0.16 -16.18
N PHE A 307 4.07 0.15 -14.89
CA PHE A 307 3.61 1.14 -13.93
C PHE A 307 4.46 1.12 -12.64
N HIS A 308 4.38 2.21 -11.88
CA HIS A 308 4.84 2.19 -10.49
C HIS A 308 3.82 1.52 -9.58
N TYR A 309 4.31 0.65 -8.71
CA TYR A 309 3.55 0.05 -7.62
C TYR A 309 4.11 0.56 -6.30
N VAL A 310 3.30 1.30 -5.55
CA VAL A 310 3.64 1.75 -4.19
C VAL A 310 2.91 0.84 -3.22
N LEU A 311 3.63 0.07 -2.42
CA LEU A 311 3.07 -0.79 -1.37
C LEU A 311 3.37 -0.15 -0.01
N VAL A 312 2.35 -0.02 0.82
CA VAL A 312 2.48 0.49 2.19
C VAL A 312 1.84 -0.48 3.18
N ASP A 313 2.49 -0.65 4.32
CA ASP A 313 1.92 -1.35 5.47
C ASP A 313 1.09 -0.34 6.27
N GLY A 314 -0.16 -0.64 6.53
CA GLY A 314 -1.11 0.23 7.22
C GLY A 314 -1.85 -0.48 8.36
N TYR A 315 -2.58 0.32 9.14
CA TYR A 315 -3.31 -0.13 10.34
C TYR A 315 -4.82 0.11 10.25
#